data_AF-A0A943Q773-F1
#
_entry.id   AF-A0A943Q773-F1
#
_cell.length_a   1.000
_cell.length_b   1.000
_cell.length_c   1.000
_cell.angle_alpha   90.00
_cell.angle_beta   90.00
_cell.angle_gamma   90.00
#
_symmetry.space_group_name_H-M   'P 1'
#
loop_
_entity.id
_entity.type
_entity.pdbx_description
1 polymer ?
#
loop_
_entity_poly.entity_id
_entity_poly.type
_entity_poly.pdbx_seq_one_letter_code
_entity_poly.pdbx_strand_id
1 'polypeptide(L)'
;MGTVKYLWQCLYKNQAIIDGRKRKWWLVVIVFILSIALLMIPILSSGYMTSGGAVLEPSNEKGISIALDTLSSSNDAKYADFQKLNFQDTSDGIQLFYGDNTSYVDSQFFTDTTIDNGVRSETNNYNFKHRVTIYNTTTNADGSTSHTPAQSEEFVYFSVYSTKNDITTKEGSTAVNASIARINSTDNKTGTAYHSFILFAPKSYMVVLYPNAPVDLDKIANKSANAPSGSSMSGLYSGLSPLLKDNKFSLKYTMTDAATLENTASNVLWKDLFAQGYRPIRDQNTWVMVGIVAGSGVGLIVLGGIVLWLFTLGKSNLLHKNCNAWEGIQMSIMSSFTVCLLAMIFFFFSSSYGIMIGVFGYIMRLTFLINRTSGKFNSSKEQKPLYQSRS
;
A
#
# COMPACT_ATOMS: atom_id res chain seq x y z
N MET A 1 -3.19 -15.59 40.09
CA MET A 1 -1.76 -15.26 39.88
C MET A 1 -0.93 -16.34 39.14
N GLY A 2 -1.30 -17.63 39.13
CA GLY A 2 -0.49 -18.69 38.50
C GLY A 2 -0.45 -18.72 36.96
N THR A 3 -1.56 -18.38 36.28
CA THR A 3 -1.69 -18.51 34.82
C THR A 3 -0.87 -17.47 34.05
N VAL A 4 -0.88 -16.22 34.49
CA VAL A 4 -0.10 -15.12 33.88
C VAL A 4 1.40 -15.38 34.04
N LYS A 5 1.84 -15.77 35.24
CA LYS A 5 3.23 -16.15 35.50
C LYS A 5 3.69 -17.32 34.62
N TYR A 6 2.80 -18.26 34.33
CA TYR A 6 3.09 -19.38 33.43
C TYR A 6 3.22 -18.93 31.96
N LEU A 7 2.34 -18.05 31.47
CA LEU A 7 2.46 -17.49 30.11
C LEU A 7 3.78 -16.75 29.93
N TRP A 8 4.19 -15.96 30.93
CA TRP A 8 5.53 -15.34 30.95
C TRP A 8 6.66 -16.37 30.99
N GLN A 9 6.49 -17.50 31.68
CA GLN A 9 7.48 -18.59 31.68
C GLN A 9 7.60 -19.30 30.33
N CYS A 10 6.51 -19.43 29.55
CA CYS A 10 6.56 -19.94 28.18
C CYS A 10 7.45 -19.06 27.27
N LEU A 11 7.64 -17.78 27.62
CA LEU A 11 8.52 -16.87 26.87
C LEU A 11 9.98 -17.30 26.88
N TYR A 12 10.49 -17.83 28.00
CA TYR A 12 11.93 -18.10 28.15
C TYR A 12 12.28 -19.52 28.59
N LYS A 13 11.33 -20.32 29.10
CA LYS A 13 11.57 -21.69 29.58
C LYS A 13 10.95 -22.74 28.66
N ASN A 14 11.79 -23.56 28.03
CA ASN A 14 11.33 -24.73 27.26
C ASN A 14 10.55 -25.73 28.12
N GLN A 15 10.88 -25.84 29.41
CA GLN A 15 10.16 -26.72 30.32
C GLN A 15 8.69 -26.31 30.47
N ALA A 16 8.40 -25.02 30.51
CA ALA A 16 7.02 -24.53 30.61
C ALA A 16 6.19 -24.90 29.37
N ILE A 17 6.82 -24.92 28.19
CA ILE A 17 6.19 -25.36 26.93
C ILE A 17 5.91 -26.87 26.96
N ILE A 18 6.88 -27.67 27.39
CA ILE A 18 6.73 -29.13 27.53
C ILE A 18 5.67 -29.48 28.58
N ASP A 19 5.60 -28.73 29.69
CA ASP A 19 4.56 -28.90 30.70
C ASP A 19 3.18 -28.43 30.21
N GLY A 20 3.15 -27.63 29.14
CA GLY A 20 1.93 -27.17 28.46
C GLY A 20 1.07 -28.29 27.90
N ARG A 21 1.66 -29.43 27.55
CA ARG A 21 0.94 -30.63 27.10
C ARG A 21 -0.03 -31.19 28.14
N LYS A 22 0.24 -30.96 29.44
CA LYS A 22 -0.59 -31.46 30.55
C LYS A 22 -1.62 -30.44 31.03
N ARG A 23 -1.70 -29.26 30.38
CA ARG A 23 -2.63 -28.20 30.76
C ARG A 23 -4.02 -28.45 30.16
N LYS A 24 -5.04 -27.82 30.76
CA LYS A 24 -6.42 -27.90 30.31
C LYS A 24 -6.54 -27.39 28.87
N TRP A 25 -7.29 -28.10 28.03
CA TRP A 25 -7.44 -27.82 26.60
C TRP A 25 -7.92 -26.39 26.31
N TRP A 26 -8.82 -25.83 27.14
CA TRP A 26 -9.34 -24.47 26.96
C TRP A 26 -8.24 -23.40 27.06
N LEU A 27 -7.20 -23.62 27.88
CA LEU A 27 -6.08 -22.69 28.00
C LEU A 27 -5.27 -22.65 26.70
N VAL A 28 -5.10 -23.82 26.06
CA VAL A 28 -4.45 -23.93 24.76
C VAL A 28 -5.22 -23.16 23.70
N VAL A 29 -6.55 -23.32 23.67
CA VAL A 29 -7.41 -22.59 22.72
C VAL A 29 -7.31 -21.07 22.92
N ILE A 30 -7.32 -20.59 24.17
CA ILE A 30 -7.15 -19.15 24.45
C ILE A 30 -5.80 -18.65 23.96
N VAL A 31 -4.72 -19.38 24.26
CA VAL A 31 -3.36 -18.99 23.84
C VAL A 31 -3.25 -18.99 22.31
N PHE A 32 -3.87 -19.95 21.63
CA PHE A 32 -3.90 -20.01 20.18
C PHE A 32 -4.58 -18.79 19.56
N ILE A 33 -5.79 -18.46 20.02
CA ILE A 33 -6.54 -17.28 19.54
C ILE A 33 -5.74 -16.01 19.81
N LEU A 34 -5.12 -15.92 20.99
CA LEU A 34 -4.39 -14.73 21.40
C LEU A 34 -3.07 -14.56 20.62
N SER A 35 -2.36 -15.65 20.28
CA SER A 35 -1.21 -15.62 19.38
C SER A 35 -1.58 -15.04 18.01
N ILE A 36 -2.71 -15.46 17.44
CA ILE A 36 -3.18 -14.96 16.14
C ILE A 36 -3.56 -13.48 16.25
N ALA A 37 -4.30 -13.10 17.30
CA ALA A 37 -4.67 -11.71 17.54
C ALA A 37 -3.43 -10.79 17.64
N LEU A 38 -2.36 -11.24 18.31
CA LEU A 38 -1.10 -10.49 18.40
C LEU A 38 -0.44 -10.24 17.04
N LEU A 39 -0.55 -11.17 16.09
CA LEU A 39 -0.04 -10.98 14.73
C LEU A 39 -0.89 -10.00 13.90
N MET A 40 -2.18 -9.88 14.22
CA MET A 40 -3.11 -9.00 13.51
C MET A 40 -3.01 -7.53 13.95
N ILE A 41 -2.74 -7.27 15.23
CA ILE A 41 -2.70 -5.91 15.82
C ILE A 41 -1.86 -4.93 15.01
N PRO A 42 -0.61 -5.27 14.62
CA PRO A 42 0.23 -4.30 13.93
C PRO A 42 -0.28 -3.97 12.53
N ILE A 43 -0.83 -4.96 11.82
CA ILE A 43 -1.40 -4.79 10.48
C ILE A 43 -2.65 -3.91 10.55
N LEU A 44 -3.51 -4.13 11.54
CA LEU A 44 -4.66 -3.26 11.79
C LEU A 44 -4.20 -1.83 12.09
N SER A 45 -3.21 -1.67 12.97
CA SER A 45 -2.67 -0.34 13.33
C SER A 45 -2.07 0.38 12.13
N SER A 46 -1.21 -0.27 11.33
CA SER A 46 -0.55 0.37 10.19
C SER A 46 -1.47 0.52 8.97
N GLY A 47 -2.34 -0.45 8.73
CA GLY A 47 -3.25 -0.47 7.59
C GLY A 47 -4.20 0.72 7.61
N TYR A 48 -4.79 1.03 8.77
CA TYR A 48 -5.70 2.17 8.90
C TYR A 48 -5.01 3.54 8.94
N MET A 49 -3.69 3.61 9.16
CA MET A 49 -2.93 4.86 9.12
C MET A 49 -2.59 5.33 7.70
N THR A 50 -2.75 4.47 6.69
CA THR A 50 -2.49 4.85 5.30
C THR A 50 -3.57 5.81 4.80
N SER A 51 -3.19 6.96 4.25
CA SER A 51 -4.10 7.96 3.68
C SER A 51 -3.85 8.15 2.20
N GLY A 52 -4.92 8.17 1.39
CA GLY A 52 -4.82 8.50 -0.04
C GLY A 52 -4.35 9.94 -0.28
N GLY A 53 -4.61 10.86 0.65
CA GLY A 53 -4.15 12.25 0.58
C GLY A 53 -2.62 12.40 0.62
N ALA A 54 -1.89 11.38 1.08
CA ALA A 54 -0.41 11.37 1.09
C ALA A 54 0.19 11.44 -0.33
N VAL A 55 -0.60 11.09 -1.36
CA VAL A 55 -0.17 11.22 -2.77
C VAL A 55 0.11 12.68 -3.14
N LEU A 56 -0.57 13.64 -2.49
CA LEU A 56 -0.41 15.08 -2.67
C LEU A 56 0.52 15.73 -1.61
N GLU A 57 1.36 14.94 -0.95
CA GLU A 57 2.40 15.53 -0.09
C GLU A 57 3.48 16.24 -0.94
N PRO A 58 4.11 17.31 -0.44
CA PRO A 58 5.09 18.11 -1.20
C PRO A 58 6.26 17.31 -1.79
N SER A 59 6.62 16.18 -1.17
CA SER A 59 7.62 15.23 -1.65
C SER A 59 7.24 14.56 -2.98
N ASN A 60 5.95 14.45 -3.25
CA ASN A 60 5.35 13.73 -4.38
C ASN A 60 4.68 14.66 -5.39
N GLU A 61 4.20 15.83 -4.94
CA GLU A 61 3.20 16.61 -5.67
C GLU A 61 3.77 17.57 -6.74
N LYS A 62 5.04 17.99 -6.68
CA LYS A 62 5.77 18.78 -7.71
C LYS A 62 4.94 19.75 -8.60
N GLY A 63 3.97 20.49 -8.04
CA GLY A 63 3.13 21.46 -8.76
C GLY A 63 1.76 20.95 -9.23
N ILE A 64 1.41 19.71 -8.95
CA ILE A 64 0.10 19.10 -9.24
C ILE A 64 -0.99 19.72 -8.37
N SER A 65 -0.69 20.15 -7.14
CA SER A 65 -1.58 20.96 -6.28
C SER A 65 -2.09 22.18 -7.01
N ILE A 66 -1.20 22.85 -7.75
CA ILE A 66 -1.52 24.08 -8.48
C ILE A 66 -2.47 23.77 -9.64
N ALA A 67 -2.24 22.67 -10.36
CA ALA A 67 -3.14 22.22 -11.42
C ALA A 67 -4.53 21.87 -10.86
N LEU A 68 -4.58 21.11 -9.77
CA LEU A 68 -5.81 20.72 -9.08
C LEU A 68 -6.56 21.91 -8.48
N ASP A 69 -5.84 22.88 -7.93
CA ASP A 69 -6.40 24.13 -7.48
C ASP A 69 -7.05 24.88 -8.64
N THR A 70 -6.29 25.09 -9.72
CA THR A 70 -6.77 25.76 -10.94
C THR A 70 -8.04 25.09 -11.49
N LEU A 71 -8.12 23.75 -11.49
CA LEU A 71 -9.34 23.03 -11.90
C LEU A 71 -10.55 23.39 -11.03
N SER A 72 -10.35 23.43 -9.72
CA SER A 72 -11.44 23.59 -8.75
C SER A 72 -11.89 25.05 -8.52
N SER A 73 -10.99 26.02 -8.74
CA SER A 73 -11.18 27.41 -8.29
C SER A 73 -11.05 28.47 -9.39
N SER A 74 -10.54 28.12 -10.58
CA SER A 74 -10.35 29.11 -11.66
C SER A 74 -11.67 29.63 -12.22
N ASN A 75 -11.70 30.93 -12.54
CA ASN A 75 -12.85 31.57 -13.20
C ASN A 75 -12.80 31.47 -14.74
N ASP A 76 -11.81 30.77 -15.30
CA ASP A 76 -11.70 30.56 -16.74
C ASP A 76 -12.85 29.65 -17.23
N ALA A 77 -13.53 30.08 -18.30
CA ALA A 77 -14.62 29.34 -18.95
C ALA A 77 -14.22 27.91 -19.31
N LYS A 78 -12.93 27.69 -19.59
CA LYS A 78 -12.35 26.38 -19.87
C LYS A 78 -12.54 25.35 -18.75
N TYR A 79 -12.61 25.79 -17.49
CA TYR A 79 -12.77 24.91 -16.32
C TYR A 79 -14.20 24.88 -15.77
N ALA A 80 -15.10 25.67 -16.34
CA ALA A 80 -16.47 25.81 -15.84
C ALA A 80 -17.24 24.47 -15.89
N ASP A 81 -16.95 23.61 -16.87
CA ASP A 81 -17.61 22.30 -16.97
C ASP A 81 -17.09 21.29 -15.97
N PHE A 82 -15.78 21.29 -15.68
CA PHE A 82 -15.22 20.51 -14.59
C PHE A 82 -15.83 20.89 -13.24
N GLN A 83 -16.04 22.17 -12.99
CA GLN A 83 -16.62 22.67 -11.74
C GLN A 83 -18.10 22.34 -11.55
N LYS A 84 -18.80 21.94 -12.62
CA LYS A 84 -20.17 21.41 -12.50
C LYS A 84 -20.20 19.95 -12.08
N LEU A 85 -19.04 19.28 -11.98
CA LEU A 85 -18.97 17.92 -11.51
C LEU A 85 -19.31 17.84 -10.01
N ASN A 86 -20.14 16.87 -9.68
CA ASN A 86 -20.51 16.56 -8.30
C ASN A 86 -20.61 15.05 -8.08
N PHE A 87 -20.43 14.65 -6.84
CA PHE A 87 -20.70 13.30 -6.38
C PHE A 87 -22.09 13.26 -5.78
N GLN A 88 -22.91 12.30 -6.19
CA GLN A 88 -24.26 12.13 -5.67
C GLN A 88 -24.49 10.70 -5.20
N ASP A 89 -25.23 10.54 -4.11
CA ASP A 89 -25.67 9.23 -3.64
C ASP A 89 -26.91 8.77 -4.41
N THR A 90 -26.84 7.58 -5.00
CA THR A 90 -27.90 6.99 -5.83
C THR A 90 -28.20 5.56 -5.39
N SER A 91 -29.24 4.93 -5.96
CA SER A 91 -29.54 3.51 -5.70
C SER A 91 -28.37 2.57 -6.00
N ASP A 92 -27.48 2.96 -6.91
CA ASP A 92 -26.33 2.17 -7.36
C ASP A 92 -25.03 2.57 -6.66
N GLY A 93 -25.13 3.36 -5.58
CA GLY A 93 -24.05 3.92 -4.79
C GLY A 93 -23.68 5.35 -5.20
N ILE A 94 -22.60 5.87 -4.60
CA ILE A 94 -22.10 7.22 -4.89
C ILE A 94 -21.41 7.24 -6.25
N GLN A 95 -21.80 8.17 -7.12
CA GLN A 95 -21.26 8.30 -8.47
C GLN A 95 -20.91 9.75 -8.80
N LEU A 96 -20.04 9.93 -9.80
CA LEU A 96 -19.71 11.22 -10.38
C LEU A 96 -20.74 11.62 -11.46
N PHE A 97 -21.36 12.77 -11.27
CA PHE A 97 -22.34 13.38 -12.18
C PHE A 97 -21.88 14.75 -12.65
N TYR A 98 -22.50 15.22 -13.73
CA TYR A 98 -22.35 16.58 -14.25
C TYR A 98 -23.64 17.38 -14.00
N GLY A 99 -23.51 18.53 -13.35
CA GLY A 99 -24.62 19.42 -13.03
C GLY A 99 -25.56 18.83 -11.98
N ASP A 100 -26.81 19.29 -11.91
CA ASP A 100 -27.79 18.83 -10.93
C ASP A 100 -28.54 17.55 -11.31
N ASN A 101 -28.19 16.94 -12.45
CA ASN A 101 -28.95 15.82 -13.02
C ASN A 101 -28.59 14.47 -12.36
N THR A 102 -29.58 13.58 -12.29
CA THR A 102 -29.49 12.21 -11.77
C THR A 102 -29.06 11.17 -12.82
N SER A 103 -28.54 11.62 -13.97
CA SER A 103 -28.12 10.76 -15.08
C SER A 103 -26.75 11.20 -15.56
N TYR A 104 -25.92 10.26 -15.99
CA TYR A 104 -24.65 10.51 -16.66
C TYR A 104 -24.93 11.22 -17.98
N VAL A 105 -25.04 12.55 -17.95
CA VAL A 105 -25.14 13.33 -19.18
C VAL A 105 -23.76 13.34 -19.80
N ASP A 106 -23.70 12.98 -21.08
CA ASP A 106 -22.51 13.12 -21.93
C ASP A 106 -22.14 14.60 -21.99
N SER A 107 -21.41 15.06 -20.98
CA SER A 107 -21.01 16.45 -20.81
C SER A 107 -19.75 16.71 -21.64
N GLN A 108 -19.51 17.99 -21.96
CA GLN A 108 -18.24 18.40 -22.60
C GLN A 108 -17.03 17.92 -21.81
N PHE A 109 -17.11 17.81 -20.48
CA PHE A 109 -16.05 17.19 -19.68
C PHE A 109 -15.74 15.77 -20.16
N PHE A 110 -16.73 14.89 -20.29
CA PHE A 110 -16.50 13.52 -20.77
C PHE A 110 -16.07 13.50 -22.23
N THR A 111 -16.65 14.32 -23.10
CA THR A 111 -16.20 14.41 -24.50
C THR A 111 -14.75 14.84 -24.63
N ASP A 112 -14.32 15.86 -23.87
CA ASP A 112 -12.99 16.46 -23.97
C ASP A 112 -11.90 15.62 -23.30
N THR A 113 -12.28 14.85 -22.28
CA THR A 113 -11.33 14.06 -21.47
C THR A 113 -11.40 12.56 -21.71
N THR A 114 -12.31 12.08 -22.58
CA THR A 114 -12.41 10.64 -22.90
C THR A 114 -11.08 10.13 -23.44
N ILE A 115 -10.62 9.03 -22.87
CA ILE A 115 -9.44 8.34 -23.40
C ILE A 115 -9.87 7.47 -24.58
N ASP A 116 -9.66 7.96 -25.80
CA ASP A 116 -9.83 7.16 -27.02
C ASP A 116 -8.54 6.37 -27.35
N ASN A 117 -8.63 5.04 -27.26
CA ASN A 117 -7.67 4.05 -27.80
C ASN A 117 -6.15 4.39 -27.69
N GLY A 118 -5.72 5.07 -26.64
CA GLY A 118 -4.32 5.42 -26.41
C GLY A 118 -3.75 6.48 -27.36
N VAL A 119 -4.62 7.20 -28.09
CA VAL A 119 -4.20 8.36 -28.88
C VAL A 119 -4.23 9.58 -27.99
N ARG A 120 -3.10 10.30 -27.92
CA ARG A 120 -3.01 11.60 -27.25
C ARG A 120 -4.02 12.54 -27.91
N SER A 121 -5.10 12.86 -27.20
CA SER A 121 -5.98 13.96 -27.61
C SER A 121 -5.23 15.27 -27.34
N GLU A 122 -4.57 15.82 -28.36
CA GLU A 122 -3.95 17.15 -28.30
C GLU A 122 -5.00 18.25 -28.04
N THR A 123 -6.26 17.92 -28.27
CA THR A 123 -7.48 18.68 -27.99
C THR A 123 -8.00 18.56 -26.55
N ASN A 124 -7.40 17.75 -25.68
CA ASN A 124 -7.88 17.62 -24.31
C ASN A 124 -7.70 18.95 -23.55
N ASN A 125 -8.83 19.61 -23.25
CA ASN A 125 -8.86 20.92 -22.63
C ASN A 125 -8.14 20.91 -21.28
N TYR A 126 -8.11 19.81 -20.54
CA TYR A 126 -7.60 19.78 -19.16
C TYR A 126 -6.12 19.34 -19.05
N ASN A 127 -5.33 19.67 -20.08
CA ASN A 127 -3.88 19.50 -20.08
C ASN A 127 -3.19 20.73 -19.45
N PHE A 128 -2.41 20.50 -18.40
CA PHE A 128 -1.60 21.51 -17.74
C PHE A 128 -0.18 21.45 -18.26
N LYS A 129 0.25 22.56 -18.86
CA LYS A 129 1.56 22.69 -19.50
C LYS A 129 2.48 23.51 -18.62
N HIS A 130 3.74 23.13 -18.59
CA HIS A 130 4.82 23.95 -18.07
C HIS A 130 5.91 24.07 -19.14
N ARG A 131 6.55 25.22 -19.18
CA ARG A 131 7.63 25.49 -20.13
C ARG A 131 8.91 24.85 -19.61
N VAL A 132 9.40 23.83 -20.28
CA VAL A 132 10.66 23.18 -19.94
C VAL A 132 11.76 23.77 -20.81
N THR A 133 12.83 24.23 -20.16
CA THR A 133 14.06 24.62 -20.86
C THR A 133 14.89 23.38 -21.10
N ILE A 134 15.15 23.11 -22.38
CA ILE A 134 16.03 22.07 -22.85
C ILE A 134 17.46 22.61 -22.81
N TYR A 135 18.38 21.84 -22.22
CA TYR A 135 19.79 22.18 -22.16
C TYR A 135 20.61 21.26 -23.07
N ASN A 136 21.54 21.83 -23.82
CA ASN A 136 22.62 21.08 -24.44
C ASN A 136 23.69 20.83 -23.37
N THR A 137 24.10 19.57 -23.20
CA THR A 137 25.19 19.21 -22.30
C THR A 137 26.47 19.04 -23.09
N THR A 138 27.46 19.90 -22.81
CA THR A 138 28.81 19.76 -23.36
C THR A 138 29.76 19.33 -22.25
N THR A 139 30.47 18.22 -22.46
CA THR A 139 31.58 17.82 -21.59
C THR A 139 32.81 18.59 -22.01
N ASN A 140 33.31 19.43 -21.11
CA ASN A 140 34.54 20.18 -21.31
C ASN A 140 35.76 19.25 -21.25
N ALA A 141 36.90 19.71 -21.78
CA ALA A 141 38.13 18.93 -21.83
C ALA A 141 38.69 18.55 -20.44
N ASP A 142 38.26 19.24 -19.38
CA ASP A 142 38.60 18.96 -17.98
C ASP A 142 37.67 17.94 -17.30
N GLY A 143 36.71 17.38 -18.03
CA GLY A 143 35.70 16.44 -17.52
C GLY A 143 34.52 17.10 -16.82
N SER A 144 34.47 18.43 -16.71
CA SER A 144 33.29 19.15 -16.22
C SER A 144 32.16 19.14 -17.27
N THR A 145 30.92 19.15 -16.82
CA THR A 145 29.74 19.27 -17.70
C THR A 145 29.22 20.70 -17.65
N SER A 146 29.05 21.31 -18.82
CA SER A 146 28.42 22.62 -18.98
C SER A 146 27.05 22.45 -19.60
N HIS A 147 26.06 23.15 -19.05
CA HIS A 147 24.68 23.16 -19.55
C HIS A 147 24.40 24.51 -20.21
N THR A 148 24.14 24.51 -21.51
CA THR A 148 23.72 25.73 -22.23
C THR A 148 22.25 25.61 -22.63
N PRO A 149 21.40 26.64 -22.38
CA PRO A 149 20.00 26.59 -22.81
C PRO A 149 19.94 26.50 -24.34
N ALA A 150 19.30 25.46 -24.87
CA ALA A 150 19.23 25.21 -26.30
C ALA A 150 17.86 25.55 -26.88
N GLN A 151 16.78 25.10 -26.24
CA GLN A 151 15.40 25.28 -26.69
C GLN A 151 14.45 25.38 -25.50
N SER A 152 13.23 25.87 -25.74
CA SER A 152 12.17 25.89 -24.74
C SER A 152 10.89 25.35 -25.36
N GLU A 153 10.37 24.27 -24.78
CA GLU A 153 9.15 23.61 -25.25
C GLU A 153 8.10 23.57 -24.14
N GLU A 154 6.82 23.64 -24.52
CA GLU A 154 5.73 23.42 -23.59
C GLU A 154 5.48 21.92 -23.40
N PHE A 155 5.71 21.44 -22.18
CA PHE A 155 5.48 20.06 -21.81
C PHE A 155 4.22 19.92 -20.95
N VAL A 156 3.37 18.96 -21.27
CA VAL A 156 2.21 18.62 -20.42
C VAL A 156 2.72 17.87 -19.20
N TYR A 157 2.61 18.44 -18.00
CA TYR A 157 3.04 17.78 -16.76
C TYR A 157 1.90 17.07 -16.03
N PHE A 158 0.65 17.48 -16.30
CA PHE A 158 -0.53 16.90 -15.70
C PHE A 158 -1.72 16.90 -16.67
N SER A 159 -2.47 15.81 -16.72
CA SER A 159 -3.67 15.67 -17.55
C SER A 159 -4.84 15.10 -16.77
N VAL A 160 -6.04 15.57 -17.11
CA VAL A 160 -7.29 14.97 -16.63
C VAL A 160 -7.91 14.16 -17.75
N TYR A 161 -8.25 12.92 -17.42
CA TYR A 161 -8.89 11.96 -18.29
C TYR A 161 -10.19 11.46 -17.67
N SER A 162 -11.07 10.95 -18.51
CA SER A 162 -12.29 10.28 -18.10
C SER A 162 -12.59 9.04 -18.94
N THR A 163 -13.44 8.19 -18.39
CA THR A 163 -14.02 7.03 -19.07
C THR A 163 -15.48 6.87 -18.65
N LYS A 164 -16.31 6.40 -19.59
CA LYS A 164 -17.72 6.06 -19.32
C LYS A 164 -17.86 4.71 -18.61
N ASN A 165 -16.83 3.88 -18.68
CA ASN A 165 -16.80 2.55 -18.06
C ASN A 165 -16.11 2.60 -16.70
N ASP A 166 -16.38 1.61 -15.85
CA ASP A 166 -15.55 1.39 -14.66
C ASP A 166 -14.09 1.16 -15.04
N ILE A 167 -13.16 1.58 -14.18
CA ILE A 167 -11.73 1.43 -14.42
C ILE A 167 -11.37 -0.06 -14.30
N THR A 168 -11.15 -0.72 -15.44
CA THR A 168 -10.52 -2.04 -15.48
C THR A 168 -9.03 -1.92 -15.84
N THR A 169 -8.35 -3.06 -15.96
CA THR A 169 -6.96 -3.10 -16.45
C THR A 169 -6.82 -2.48 -17.84
N LYS A 170 -7.86 -2.53 -18.68
CA LYS A 170 -7.86 -1.93 -20.03
C LYS A 170 -7.87 -0.40 -19.97
N GLU A 171 -8.83 0.20 -19.27
CA GLU A 171 -8.93 1.66 -19.15
C GLU A 171 -7.70 2.23 -18.45
N GLY A 172 -7.23 1.57 -17.38
CA GLY A 172 -6.01 1.96 -16.68
C GLY A 172 -4.76 1.92 -17.57
N SER A 173 -4.56 0.84 -18.33
CA SER A 173 -3.42 0.74 -19.26
C SER A 173 -3.51 1.74 -20.41
N THR A 174 -4.72 2.05 -20.88
CA THR A 174 -4.94 3.05 -21.93
C THR A 174 -4.59 4.45 -21.41
N ALA A 175 -4.95 4.78 -20.17
CA ALA A 175 -4.57 6.05 -19.52
C ALA A 175 -3.06 6.17 -19.32
N VAL A 176 -2.41 5.09 -18.88
CA VAL A 176 -0.95 5.04 -18.77
C VAL A 176 -0.31 5.26 -20.14
N ASN A 177 -0.78 4.62 -21.20
CA ASN A 177 -0.24 4.82 -22.55
C ASN A 177 -0.47 6.25 -23.07
N ALA A 178 -1.62 6.85 -22.77
CA ALA A 178 -1.89 8.24 -23.11
C ALA A 178 -1.00 9.23 -22.34
N SER A 179 -0.48 8.84 -21.17
CA SER A 179 0.46 9.64 -20.37
C SER A 179 1.89 9.67 -20.92
N ILE A 180 2.16 8.88 -21.95
CA ILE A 180 3.47 8.75 -22.59
C ILE A 180 3.57 9.79 -23.72
N ALA A 181 4.34 10.85 -23.47
CA ALA A 181 4.68 11.85 -24.48
C ALA A 181 5.96 11.44 -25.23
N ARG A 182 5.88 11.36 -26.57
CA ARG A 182 7.07 11.26 -27.42
C ARG A 182 7.60 12.65 -27.72
N ILE A 183 8.87 12.86 -27.42
CA ILE A 183 9.61 14.09 -27.69
C ILE A 183 10.46 13.84 -28.93
N ASN A 184 10.25 14.65 -29.96
CA ASN A 184 11.06 14.65 -31.17
C ASN A 184 11.96 15.89 -31.13
N SER A 185 13.26 15.69 -31.05
CA SER A 185 14.23 16.77 -31.22
C SER A 185 14.46 17.06 -32.71
N THR A 186 14.82 18.30 -33.03
CA THR A 186 15.31 18.74 -34.35
C THR A 186 16.46 17.88 -34.89
N ASP A 187 17.22 17.23 -34.02
CA ASP A 187 18.36 16.36 -34.37
C ASP A 187 17.97 14.88 -34.59
N ASN A 188 16.69 14.56 -34.86
CA ASN A 188 16.16 13.18 -34.98
C ASN A 188 16.35 12.30 -33.73
N LYS A 189 16.71 12.88 -32.59
CA LYS A 189 16.67 12.19 -31.29
C LYS A 189 15.22 12.10 -30.85
N THR A 190 14.71 10.87 -30.75
CA THR A 190 13.40 10.59 -30.16
C THR A 190 13.58 10.14 -28.74
N GLY A 191 12.68 10.55 -27.85
CA GLY A 191 12.44 9.71 -26.70
C GLY A 191 11.22 10.08 -25.91
N THR A 192 11.14 9.55 -24.70
CA THR A 192 9.86 9.33 -24.04
C THR A 192 9.84 10.06 -22.72
N ALA A 193 8.84 10.90 -22.52
CA ALA A 193 8.55 11.55 -21.26
C ALA A 193 7.19 11.09 -20.73
N TYR A 194 7.07 11.02 -19.42
CA TYR A 194 5.84 10.61 -18.74
C TYR A 194 5.28 11.83 -18.02
N HIS A 195 3.96 11.98 -18.05
CA HIS A 195 3.29 13.05 -17.32
C HIS A 195 2.24 12.50 -16.38
N SER A 196 2.01 13.21 -15.28
CA SER A 196 1.05 12.78 -14.28
C SER A 196 -0.37 12.86 -14.82
N PHE A 197 -1.29 12.06 -14.29
CA PHE A 197 -2.68 12.10 -14.70
C PHE A 197 -3.67 11.69 -13.60
N ILE A 198 -4.92 12.12 -13.78
CA ILE A 198 -6.08 11.57 -13.08
C ILE A 198 -7.06 11.03 -14.12
N LEU A 199 -7.52 9.81 -13.91
CA LEU A 199 -8.61 9.19 -14.64
C LEU A 199 -9.86 9.13 -13.77
N PHE A 200 -10.93 9.78 -14.20
CA PHE A 200 -12.26 9.70 -13.59
C PHE A 200 -13.11 8.65 -14.30
N ALA A 201 -13.75 7.78 -13.53
CA ALA A 201 -14.82 6.89 -13.97
C ALA A 201 -16.09 7.18 -13.16
N PRO A 202 -17.25 6.57 -13.51
CA PRO A 202 -18.50 6.85 -12.81
C PRO A 202 -18.47 6.53 -11.30
N LYS A 203 -17.77 5.46 -10.88
CA LYS A 203 -17.74 4.99 -9.48
C LYS A 203 -16.38 5.09 -8.80
N SER A 204 -15.33 5.39 -9.56
CA SER A 204 -13.95 5.32 -9.09
C SER A 204 -13.05 6.31 -9.82
N TYR A 205 -11.86 6.49 -9.28
CA TYR A 205 -10.82 7.30 -9.91
C TYR A 205 -9.45 6.65 -9.72
N MET A 206 -8.52 6.99 -10.61
CA MET A 206 -7.13 6.56 -10.56
C MET A 206 -6.23 7.78 -10.73
N VAL A 207 -5.21 7.89 -9.89
CA VAL A 207 -4.22 8.96 -9.91
C VAL A 207 -2.85 8.32 -10.08
N VAL A 208 -2.07 8.84 -11.02
CA VAL A 208 -0.66 8.47 -11.19
C VAL A 208 0.16 9.74 -11.28
N LEU A 209 1.08 9.89 -10.33
CA LEU A 209 1.99 11.02 -10.26
C LEU A 209 3.38 10.54 -10.63
N TYR A 210 3.91 11.05 -11.74
CA TYR A 210 5.29 10.84 -12.11
C TYR A 210 6.15 11.96 -11.53
N PRO A 211 7.38 11.66 -11.10
CA PRO A 211 8.30 12.72 -10.72
C PRO A 211 8.58 13.60 -11.94
N ASN A 212 8.36 14.92 -11.82
CA ASN A 212 8.93 15.90 -12.73
C ASN A 212 10.45 15.75 -12.69
N ALA A 213 11.01 15.02 -13.64
CA ALA A 213 12.44 14.95 -13.89
C ALA A 213 12.72 15.93 -15.04
N PRO A 214 13.80 16.73 -14.97
CA PRO A 214 14.24 17.47 -16.13
C PRO A 214 14.47 16.49 -17.29
N VAL A 215 13.90 16.83 -18.44
CA VAL A 215 14.01 16.09 -19.69
C VAL A 215 15.43 16.31 -20.22
N ASP A 216 16.37 15.45 -19.85
CA ASP A 216 17.74 15.47 -20.36
C ASP A 216 17.78 14.73 -21.71
N LEU A 217 17.83 15.48 -22.82
CA LEU A 217 17.78 14.89 -24.17
C LEU A 217 18.91 13.89 -24.42
N ASP A 218 20.07 14.06 -23.78
CA ASP A 218 21.20 13.16 -23.97
C ASP A 218 21.02 11.84 -23.19
N LYS A 219 20.22 11.84 -22.12
CA LYS A 219 19.75 10.60 -21.46
C LYS A 219 18.56 9.94 -22.18
N ILE A 220 17.81 10.72 -22.94
CA ILE A 220 16.61 10.29 -23.69
C ILE A 220 16.99 9.65 -25.03
N ALA A 221 18.05 10.12 -25.68
CA ALA A 221 18.47 9.69 -27.02
C ALA A 221 18.96 8.23 -27.11
N ASN A 222 19.28 7.57 -25.99
CA ASN A 222 19.95 6.25 -26.02
C ASN A 222 19.44 5.24 -24.99
N LYS A 223 18.29 5.46 -24.35
CA LYS A 223 17.70 4.47 -23.44
C LYS A 223 16.20 4.34 -23.70
N SER A 224 15.77 3.08 -23.86
CA SER A 224 14.46 2.62 -23.38
C SER A 224 14.36 3.01 -21.90
N ALA A 225 13.90 4.24 -21.63
CA ALA A 225 13.74 4.72 -20.27
C ALA A 225 12.61 3.90 -19.64
N ASN A 226 12.97 2.98 -18.74
CA ASN A 226 12.01 2.38 -17.81
C ASN A 226 11.20 3.53 -17.20
N ALA A 227 9.86 3.39 -17.16
CA ALA A 227 8.99 4.40 -16.59
C ALA A 227 9.51 4.81 -15.20
N PRO A 228 9.63 6.11 -14.90
CA PRO A 228 10.11 6.55 -13.60
C PRO A 228 9.18 6.03 -12.52
N SER A 229 9.73 5.67 -11.36
CA SER A 229 8.96 5.24 -10.18
C SER A 229 8.02 6.38 -9.77
N GLY A 230 6.76 6.28 -10.18
CA GLY A 230 5.69 7.21 -9.83
C GLY A 230 4.90 6.71 -8.63
N SER A 231 4.24 7.64 -7.94
CA SER A 231 3.25 7.33 -6.90
C SER A 231 1.90 7.13 -7.58
N SER A 232 1.20 6.04 -7.27
CA SER A 232 -0.14 5.82 -7.80
C SER A 232 -1.13 5.50 -6.68
N MET A 233 -2.37 5.91 -6.90
CA MET A 233 -3.47 5.57 -6.02
C MET A 233 -4.74 5.38 -6.83
N SER A 234 -5.67 4.60 -6.29
CA SER A 234 -7.04 4.52 -6.81
C SER A 234 -8.01 4.68 -5.65
N GLY A 235 -9.20 5.18 -5.93
CA GLY A 235 -10.22 5.40 -4.92
C GLY A 235 -11.62 5.09 -5.44
N LEU A 236 -12.54 4.81 -4.52
CA LEU A 236 -13.95 4.58 -4.79
C LEU A 236 -14.77 5.73 -4.21
N TYR A 237 -15.75 6.22 -4.95
CA TYR A 237 -16.60 7.31 -4.47
C TYR A 237 -17.51 6.89 -3.32
N SER A 238 -17.74 5.59 -3.12
CA SER A 238 -18.43 5.07 -1.92
C SER A 238 -17.79 5.53 -0.61
N GLY A 239 -16.49 5.82 -0.61
CA GLY A 239 -15.76 6.38 0.52
C GLY A 239 -16.08 7.85 0.82
N LEU A 240 -16.72 8.57 -0.10
CA LEU A 240 -17.08 9.99 0.03
C LEU A 240 -18.36 10.23 0.82
N SER A 241 -19.05 9.19 1.29
CA SER A 241 -20.25 9.33 2.13
C SER A 241 -20.12 10.33 3.29
N PRO A 242 -18.97 10.47 3.99
CA PRO A 242 -18.82 11.46 5.05
C PRO A 242 -18.74 12.91 4.56
N LEU A 243 -18.43 13.12 3.27
CA LEU A 243 -18.28 14.44 2.65
C LEU A 243 -19.57 14.91 1.96
N LEU A 244 -20.52 14.02 1.71
CA LEU A 244 -21.80 14.36 1.11
C LEU A 244 -22.64 15.22 2.07
N LYS A 245 -22.98 16.44 1.63
CA LYS A 245 -23.99 17.30 2.27
C LYS A 245 -25.24 17.27 1.40
N ASP A 246 -26.42 17.05 1.98
CA ASP A 246 -27.67 16.94 1.22
C ASP A 246 -27.56 15.93 0.05
N ASN A 247 -26.86 14.81 0.26
CA ASN A 247 -26.53 13.77 -0.72
C ASN A 247 -25.68 14.24 -1.92
N LYS A 248 -24.98 15.37 -1.80
CA LYS A 248 -24.11 15.93 -2.85
C LYS A 248 -22.75 16.40 -2.31
N PHE A 249 -21.70 16.28 -3.11
CA PHE A 249 -20.39 16.89 -2.86
C PHE A 249 -19.85 17.48 -4.17
N SER A 250 -19.47 18.76 -4.19
CA SER A 250 -18.99 19.42 -5.42
C SER A 250 -17.47 19.52 -5.46
N LEU A 251 -16.90 19.39 -6.66
CA LEU A 251 -15.48 19.64 -6.91
C LEU A 251 -15.15 21.13 -7.06
N LYS A 252 -16.16 22.01 -7.11
CA LYS A 252 -15.96 23.45 -7.16
C LYS A 252 -15.65 23.99 -5.77
N TYR A 253 -14.64 24.84 -5.70
CA TYR A 253 -14.31 25.59 -4.51
C TYR A 253 -14.27 27.10 -4.82
N THR A 254 -14.81 27.92 -3.93
CA THR A 254 -14.72 29.39 -4.05
C THR A 254 -13.71 29.91 -3.04
N MET A 255 -12.62 30.48 -3.52
CA MET A 255 -11.63 31.14 -2.69
C MET A 255 -12.24 32.41 -2.08
N THR A 256 -12.49 32.40 -0.77
CA THR A 256 -12.52 33.63 0.02
C THR A 256 -11.08 34.11 0.24
N ASP A 257 -10.83 35.40 -0.03
CA ASP A 257 -9.50 35.99 -0.20
C ASP A 257 -8.42 35.58 0.81
N ALA A 258 -7.18 35.56 0.31
CA ALA A 258 -5.89 35.37 0.99
C ALA A 258 -5.58 33.95 1.51
N ALA A 259 -5.32 33.01 0.60
CA ALA A 259 -4.61 31.77 0.93
C ALA A 259 -3.21 31.74 0.28
N THR A 260 -2.17 31.53 1.10
CA THR A 260 -0.80 31.25 0.64
C THR A 260 -0.70 29.87 -0.01
N LEU A 261 0.24 29.72 -0.95
CA LEU A 261 0.46 28.57 -1.86
C LEU A 261 0.44 27.17 -1.21
N GLU A 262 0.72 27.03 0.09
CA GLU A 262 0.75 25.75 0.82
C GLU A 262 -0.58 25.38 1.51
N ASN A 263 -1.52 26.31 1.65
CA ASN A 263 -2.78 26.14 2.39
C ASN A 263 -3.99 26.69 1.61
N THR A 264 -4.02 26.53 0.28
CA THR A 264 -5.24 26.78 -0.47
C THR A 264 -6.29 25.73 -0.11
N ALA A 265 -7.50 26.15 0.25
CA ALA A 265 -8.58 25.28 0.69
C ALA A 265 -9.04 24.26 -0.38
N SER A 266 -8.67 24.46 -1.64
CA SER A 266 -8.77 23.46 -2.71
C SER A 266 -7.80 22.28 -2.54
N ASN A 267 -6.56 22.50 -2.07
CA ASN A 267 -5.63 21.43 -1.73
C ASN A 267 -6.20 20.57 -0.59
N VAL A 268 -6.85 21.21 0.39
CA VAL A 268 -7.59 20.50 1.45
C VAL A 268 -8.74 19.68 0.85
N LEU A 269 -9.53 20.24 -0.08
CA LEU A 269 -10.61 19.52 -0.76
C LEU A 269 -10.09 18.27 -1.51
N TRP A 270 -8.99 18.39 -2.25
CA TRP A 270 -8.41 17.27 -2.99
C TRP A 270 -7.77 16.23 -2.07
N LYS A 271 -7.08 16.66 -1.01
CA LYS A 271 -6.55 15.77 0.03
C LYS A 271 -7.67 15.01 0.73
N ASP A 272 -8.78 15.67 1.07
CA ASP A 272 -9.95 15.04 1.68
C ASP A 272 -10.63 14.07 0.71
N LEU A 273 -10.81 14.45 -0.56
CA LEU A 273 -11.34 13.57 -1.58
C LEU A 273 -10.47 12.31 -1.72
N PHE A 274 -9.16 12.46 -1.78
CA PHE A 274 -8.25 11.31 -1.89
C PHE A 274 -8.18 10.48 -0.62
N ALA A 275 -8.19 11.12 0.55
CA ALA A 275 -8.20 10.42 1.84
C ALA A 275 -9.48 9.62 2.04
N GLN A 276 -10.64 10.20 1.74
CA GLN A 276 -11.95 9.58 1.92
C GLN A 276 -12.23 8.53 0.83
N GLY A 277 -11.95 8.85 -0.45
CA GLY A 277 -12.10 7.91 -1.56
C GLY A 277 -11.20 6.68 -1.46
N TYR A 278 -10.04 6.77 -0.80
CA TYR A 278 -9.16 5.62 -0.57
C TYR A 278 -9.62 4.71 0.58
N ARG A 279 -10.49 5.17 1.50
CA ARG A 279 -10.88 4.39 2.70
C ARG A 279 -11.43 3.00 2.38
N PRO A 280 -12.39 2.82 1.44
CA PRO A 280 -12.95 1.50 1.18
C PRO A 280 -11.89 0.51 0.66
N ILE A 281 -10.99 0.98 -0.21
CA ILE A 281 -9.90 0.17 -0.76
C ILE A 281 -8.89 -0.18 0.35
N ARG A 282 -8.52 0.80 1.18
CA ARG A 282 -7.64 0.59 2.34
C ARG A 282 -8.21 -0.42 3.31
N ASP A 283 -9.49 -0.28 3.66
CA ASP A 283 -10.15 -1.15 4.64
C ASP A 283 -10.25 -2.58 4.09
N GLN A 284 -10.63 -2.74 2.80
CA GLN A 284 -10.62 -4.04 2.12
C GLN A 284 -9.22 -4.66 2.10
N ASN A 285 -8.20 -3.91 1.68
CA ASN A 285 -6.82 -4.41 1.63
C ASN A 285 -6.29 -4.78 3.01
N THR A 286 -6.61 -3.99 4.04
CA THR A 286 -6.23 -4.26 5.43
C THR A 286 -6.85 -5.57 5.90
N TRP A 287 -8.14 -5.79 5.65
CA TRP A 287 -8.81 -7.04 6.02
C TRP A 287 -8.31 -8.26 5.24
N VAL A 288 -8.01 -8.10 3.95
CA VAL A 288 -7.38 -9.16 3.14
C VAL A 288 -6.01 -9.53 3.72
N MET A 289 -5.16 -8.54 4.03
CA MET A 289 -3.86 -8.80 4.66
C MET A 289 -3.99 -9.45 6.04
N VAL A 290 -4.92 -8.98 6.86
CA VAL A 290 -5.26 -9.59 8.15
C VAL A 290 -5.68 -11.05 7.97
N GLY A 291 -6.50 -11.36 6.97
CA GLY A 291 -6.92 -12.72 6.64
C GLY A 291 -5.76 -13.61 6.22
N ILE A 292 -4.87 -13.10 5.35
CA ILE A 292 -3.66 -13.82 4.90
C ILE A 292 -2.71 -14.11 6.08
N VAL A 293 -2.46 -13.13 6.95
CA VAL A 293 -1.56 -13.30 8.09
C VAL A 293 -2.16 -14.19 9.17
N ALA A 294 -3.45 -14.07 9.45
CA ALA A 294 -4.14 -14.98 10.36
C ALA A 294 -4.13 -16.42 9.84
N GLY A 295 -4.46 -16.62 8.56
CA GLY A 295 -4.48 -17.93 7.91
C GLY A 295 -3.10 -18.58 7.88
N SER A 296 -2.06 -17.83 7.49
CA SER A 296 -0.68 -18.31 7.51
C SER A 296 -0.17 -18.59 8.93
N GLY A 297 -0.53 -17.77 9.92
CA GLY A 297 -0.23 -17.99 11.34
C GLY A 297 -0.84 -19.30 11.86
N VAL A 298 -2.12 -19.55 11.58
CA VAL A 298 -2.79 -20.83 11.89
C VAL A 298 -2.05 -21.99 11.24
N GLY A 299 -1.77 -21.89 9.93
CA GLY A 299 -1.05 -22.92 9.18
C GLY A 299 0.31 -23.24 9.78
N LEU A 300 1.11 -22.21 10.09
CA LEU A 300 2.43 -22.36 10.71
C LEU A 300 2.35 -23.02 12.08
N ILE A 301 1.40 -22.63 12.93
CA ILE A 301 1.27 -23.20 14.29
C ILE A 301 0.89 -24.68 14.22
N VAL A 302 -0.07 -25.04 13.36
CA VAL A 302 -0.51 -26.44 13.19
C VAL A 302 0.60 -27.28 12.56
N LEU A 303 1.22 -26.82 11.47
CA LEU A 303 2.34 -27.51 10.83
C LEU A 303 3.51 -27.69 11.80
N GLY A 304 3.85 -26.64 12.56
CA GLY A 304 4.88 -26.72 13.60
C GLY A 304 4.59 -27.79 14.66
N GLY A 305 3.31 -28.01 14.98
CA GLY A 305 2.88 -29.03 15.93
C GLY A 305 3.00 -30.44 15.38
N ILE A 306 2.65 -30.62 14.10
CA ILE A 306 2.85 -31.88 13.38
C ILE A 306 4.34 -32.21 13.28
N VAL A 307 5.17 -31.22 12.92
CA VAL A 307 6.63 -31.38 12.84
C VAL A 307 7.20 -31.76 14.21
N LEU A 308 6.81 -31.06 15.28
CA LEU A 308 7.21 -31.42 16.64
C LEU A 308 6.85 -32.87 16.98
N TRP A 309 5.62 -33.28 16.68
CA TRP A 309 5.18 -34.65 16.91
C TRP A 309 6.02 -35.66 16.12
N LEU A 310 6.28 -35.44 14.83
CA LEU A 310 7.15 -36.32 14.03
C LEU A 310 8.55 -36.46 14.63
N PHE A 311 9.15 -35.38 15.12
CA PHE A 311 10.44 -35.43 15.80
C PHE A 311 10.39 -36.13 17.16
N THR A 312 9.23 -36.13 17.84
CA THR A 312 9.05 -36.94 19.06
C THR A 312 9.01 -38.44 18.77
N LEU A 313 8.59 -38.89 17.58
CA LEU A 313 8.58 -40.31 17.22
C LEU A 313 9.99 -40.94 17.09
N GLY A 314 11.05 -40.13 17.06
CA GLY A 314 12.42 -40.63 17.02
C GLY A 314 12.82 -41.35 18.30
N LYS A 315 13.41 -42.55 18.18
CA LYS A 315 13.87 -43.36 19.34
C LYS A 315 14.86 -42.65 20.26
N SER A 316 15.57 -41.63 19.76
CA SER A 316 16.51 -40.81 20.53
C SER A 316 15.84 -39.61 21.25
N ASN A 317 14.53 -39.42 21.11
CA ASN A 317 13.81 -38.32 21.74
C ASN A 317 13.30 -38.72 23.14
N LEU A 318 13.48 -37.83 24.11
CA LEU A 318 13.05 -38.03 25.49
C LEU A 318 11.51 -38.17 25.64
N LEU A 319 10.75 -37.70 24.65
CA LEU A 319 9.28 -37.71 24.63
C LEU A 319 8.68 -38.86 23.81
N HIS A 320 9.50 -39.80 23.32
CA HIS A 320 9.12 -40.81 22.32
C HIS A 320 7.86 -41.63 22.62
N LYS A 321 7.59 -41.96 23.89
CA LYS A 321 6.42 -42.74 24.30
C LYS A 321 5.30 -41.92 24.96
N ASN A 322 5.54 -40.63 25.17
CA ASN A 322 4.73 -39.79 26.05
C ASN A 322 4.19 -38.53 25.32
N CYS A 323 4.09 -38.57 23.99
CA CYS A 323 3.60 -37.46 23.19
C CYS A 323 2.67 -37.95 22.08
N ASN A 324 1.38 -37.63 22.20
CA ASN A 324 0.41 -37.80 21.12
C ASN A 324 0.44 -36.61 20.15
N ALA A 325 -0.15 -36.76 18.96
CA ALA A 325 -0.20 -35.70 17.94
C ALA A 325 -0.84 -34.40 18.48
N TRP A 326 -1.89 -34.52 19.29
CA TRP A 326 -2.53 -33.39 19.96
C TRP A 326 -1.59 -32.67 20.94
N GLU A 327 -0.83 -33.43 21.73
CA GLU A 327 0.15 -32.86 22.67
C GLU A 327 1.29 -32.13 21.95
N GLY A 328 1.68 -32.61 20.76
CA GLY A 328 2.59 -31.91 19.85
C GLY A 328 2.05 -30.54 19.41
N ILE A 329 0.79 -30.49 19.01
CA ILE A 329 0.09 -29.24 18.65
C ILE A 329 -0.02 -28.31 19.87
N GLN A 330 -0.32 -28.83 21.05
CA GLN A 330 -0.38 -28.01 22.28
C GLN A 330 0.98 -27.35 22.61
N MET A 331 2.10 -28.07 22.45
CA MET A 331 3.44 -27.50 22.63
C MET A 331 3.75 -26.41 21.60
N SER A 332 3.32 -26.63 20.35
CA SER A 332 3.41 -25.66 19.25
C SER A 332 2.66 -24.37 19.56
N ILE A 333 1.43 -24.49 20.05
CA ILE A 333 0.59 -23.35 20.44
C ILE A 333 1.23 -22.58 21.60
N MET A 334 1.75 -23.27 22.61
CA MET A 334 2.42 -22.62 23.74
C MET A 334 3.72 -21.92 23.35
N SER A 335 4.43 -22.41 22.33
CA SER A 335 5.65 -21.78 21.83
C SER A 335 5.35 -20.56 20.92
N SER A 336 4.20 -20.57 20.25
CA SER A 336 3.79 -19.50 19.32
C SER A 336 3.57 -18.15 20.00
N PHE A 337 3.00 -18.16 21.21
CA PHE A 337 2.62 -16.93 21.93
C PHE A 337 3.80 -15.97 22.13
N THR A 338 4.94 -16.52 22.52
CA THR A 338 6.19 -15.76 22.70
C THR A 338 6.64 -15.07 21.42
N VAL A 339 6.61 -15.81 20.33
CA VAL A 339 7.12 -15.32 19.05
C VAL A 339 6.15 -14.30 18.46
N CYS A 340 4.84 -14.52 18.59
CA CYS A 340 3.84 -13.56 18.15
C CYS A 340 3.92 -12.25 18.95
N LEU A 341 4.18 -12.33 20.26
CA LEU A 341 4.39 -11.15 21.10
C LEU A 341 5.65 -10.37 20.71
N LEU A 342 6.77 -11.06 20.46
CA LEU A 342 7.99 -10.42 19.97
C LEU A 342 7.79 -9.82 18.58
N ALA A 343 7.15 -10.56 17.66
CA ALA A 343 6.85 -10.09 16.32
C ALA A 343 5.99 -8.82 16.34
N MET A 344 4.98 -8.77 17.21
CA MET A 344 4.15 -7.57 17.41
C MET A 344 5.01 -6.38 17.84
N ILE A 345 5.87 -6.54 18.86
CA ILE A 345 6.74 -5.46 19.35
C ILE A 345 7.66 -4.97 18.24
N PHE A 346 8.33 -5.88 17.52
CA PHE A 346 9.25 -5.51 16.45
C PHE A 346 8.56 -4.89 15.24
N PHE A 347 7.31 -5.28 14.95
CA PHE A 347 6.54 -4.67 13.88
C PHE A 347 6.31 -3.17 14.12
N PHE A 348 6.07 -2.76 15.37
CA PHE A 348 5.94 -1.34 15.70
C PHE A 348 7.25 -0.54 15.54
N PHE A 349 8.41 -1.19 15.66
CA PHE A 349 9.70 -0.56 15.36
C PHE A 349 10.01 -0.51 13.86
N SER A 350 9.64 -1.57 13.13
CA SER A 350 9.78 -1.63 11.68
C SER A 350 8.80 -2.65 11.10
N SER A 351 7.82 -2.13 10.36
CA SER A 351 6.74 -2.93 9.76
C SER A 351 7.27 -4.00 8.80
N SER A 352 8.33 -3.69 8.05
CA SER A 352 8.97 -4.60 7.10
C SER A 352 9.59 -5.84 7.75
N TYR A 353 10.09 -5.74 9.00
CA TYR A 353 10.77 -6.84 9.68
C TYR A 353 9.86 -7.65 10.62
N GLY A 354 8.71 -7.10 11.03
CA GLY A 354 7.83 -7.74 12.02
C GLY A 354 7.31 -9.13 11.59
N ILE A 355 6.84 -9.27 10.35
CA ILE A 355 6.36 -10.56 9.81
C ILE A 355 7.50 -11.57 9.71
N MET A 356 8.66 -11.12 9.23
CA MET A 356 9.86 -11.94 9.09
C MET A 356 10.31 -12.49 10.45
N ILE A 357 10.37 -11.64 11.47
CA ILE A 357 10.71 -12.02 12.84
C ILE A 357 9.69 -13.01 13.41
N GLY A 358 8.40 -12.83 13.10
CA GLY A 358 7.35 -13.79 13.47
C GLY A 358 7.59 -15.19 12.91
N VAL A 359 7.85 -15.31 11.61
CA VAL A 359 8.05 -16.61 10.95
C VAL A 359 9.39 -17.25 11.35
N PHE A 360 10.50 -16.53 11.21
CA PHE A 360 11.83 -17.08 11.50
C PHE A 360 12.04 -17.31 12.99
N GLY A 361 11.55 -16.40 13.84
CA GLY A 361 11.58 -16.57 15.29
C GLY A 361 10.82 -17.83 15.72
N TYR A 362 9.74 -18.16 15.01
CA TYR A 362 8.94 -19.35 15.29
C TYR A 362 9.66 -20.63 14.92
N ILE A 363 10.24 -20.67 13.72
CA ILE A 363 11.04 -21.80 13.26
C ILE A 363 12.24 -22.03 14.20
N MET A 364 12.94 -20.97 14.59
CA MET A 364 14.06 -21.04 15.53
C MET A 364 13.62 -21.54 16.90
N ARG A 365 12.46 -21.09 17.41
CA ARG A 365 11.91 -21.54 18.69
C ARG A 365 11.55 -23.03 18.68
N LEU A 366 10.94 -23.51 17.61
CA LEU A 366 10.62 -24.92 17.41
C LEU A 366 11.89 -25.76 17.29
N THR A 367 12.87 -25.31 16.51
CA THR A 367 14.16 -26.00 16.33
C THR A 367 14.91 -26.12 17.66
N PHE A 368 14.92 -25.04 18.45
CA PHE A 368 15.51 -25.06 19.79
C PHE A 368 14.80 -26.04 20.74
N LEU A 369 13.47 -26.16 20.65
CA LEU A 369 12.70 -27.14 21.41
C LEU A 369 13.01 -28.58 20.97
N ILE A 370 13.12 -28.83 19.66
CA ILE A 370 13.47 -30.13 19.08
C ILE A 370 14.88 -30.56 19.51
N ASN A 371 15.86 -29.66 19.44
CA ASN A 371 17.23 -29.94 19.84
C ASN A 371 17.35 -30.28 21.33
N ARG A 372 16.58 -29.59 22.18
CA ARG A 372 16.55 -29.83 23.63
C ARG A 372 15.81 -31.10 24.05
N THR A 373 14.94 -31.64 23.18
CA THR A 373 14.19 -32.89 23.43
C THR A 373 14.86 -34.12 22.78
N SER A 374 15.72 -33.89 21.78
CA SER A 374 16.51 -34.92 21.10
C SER A 374 17.79 -35.23 21.89
N GLY A 375 17.92 -36.42 22.44
CA GLY A 375 19.03 -36.84 23.32
C GLY A 375 20.42 -36.90 22.67
N LYS A 376 20.55 -36.61 21.36
CA LYS A 376 21.82 -36.70 20.62
C LYS A 376 22.76 -35.49 20.80
N PHE A 377 22.29 -34.37 21.35
CA PHE A 377 23.10 -33.13 21.48
C PHE A 377 23.68 -32.89 22.89
N ASN A 378 23.43 -33.77 23.86
CA ASN A 378 23.97 -33.65 25.22
C ASN A 378 25.31 -34.38 25.39
N SER A 379 26.29 -34.14 24.52
CA SER A 379 27.64 -34.74 24.67
C SER A 379 28.62 -33.90 25.49
N SER A 380 28.21 -32.71 25.97
CA SER A 380 29.01 -31.90 26.89
C SER A 380 28.37 -31.88 28.28
N LYS A 381 29.17 -32.22 29.29
CA LYS A 381 28.82 -32.58 30.68
C LYS A 381 28.09 -31.53 31.55
N GLU A 382 27.44 -30.50 31.00
CA GLU A 382 26.83 -29.42 31.80
C GLU A 382 25.33 -29.16 31.61
N GLN A 383 24.65 -29.79 30.65
CA GLN A 383 23.21 -29.56 30.47
C GLN A 383 22.39 -30.78 30.92
N LYS A 384 21.87 -30.71 32.14
CA LYS A 384 20.86 -31.68 32.63
C LYS A 384 19.72 -31.79 31.61
N PRO A 385 19.28 -32.99 31.23
CA PRO A 385 18.11 -33.14 30.38
C PRO A 385 16.91 -32.47 31.06
N LEU A 386 16.16 -31.67 30.29
CA LEU A 386 14.99 -30.92 30.78
C LEU A 386 13.92 -31.84 31.38
N TYR A 387 13.88 -33.10 30.98
CA TYR A 387 13.01 -34.11 31.58
C TYR A 387 13.78 -34.95 32.62
N GLN A 388 13.67 -34.59 33.90
CA GLN A 388 13.84 -35.57 34.96
C GLN A 388 12.52 -36.33 35.08
N SER A 389 12.52 -37.63 34.75
CA SER A 389 11.46 -38.51 35.21
C SER A 389 11.42 -38.39 36.73
N ARG A 390 10.35 -37.80 37.28
CA ARG A 390 10.05 -38.02 38.69
C ARG A 390 9.67 -39.49 38.77
N SER A 391 10.57 -40.28 39.34
CA SER A 391 10.29 -41.60 39.90
C SER A 391 9.18 -41.50 40.92
#